data_AF-A0A6M7XT12-F1
#
_entry.id   AF-A0A6M7XT12-F1
#
_cell.length_a   1.000
_cell.length_b   1.000
_cell.length_c   1.000
_cell.angle_alpha   90.00
_cell.angle_beta   90.00
_cell.angle_gamma   90.00
#
_symmetry.space_group_name_H-M   'P 1'
#
loop_
_entity.id
_entity.type
_entity.pdbx_description
1 polymer ?
#
loop_
_entity_poly.entity_id
_entity_poly.type
_entity_poly.pdbx_seq_one_letter_code
_entity_poly.pdbx_strand_id
1 'polypeptide(L)'
;MASGDAYTGSGDWLVGNPTGGQLASALWIGSVGLLILGLQPVLLGALYTEGHVSGDGLALVATAEMIAIAIGSAIVAMLLSAHNMRWKSAILLLLLALANVWTAYAAGASALIAARALAGLAEGGLVAVATELIARSRRAERIGGFFVTMQTLAQCALALLLALYVIPDAGSAGGFLILAVVCVLSLFVAFVVPADYADLPKDENLANVLTVPSITALLCVFCYFMFFGSVWAFLEPLGAQFGIDGRTVGLIVSASLAVQVLGAMTATVFEARIDYRLAIVVIGVVALLCSLALASGPGLTTFWVAALIMGFILLFIVPYQIRLAITADETRTAVLLVPAAQLLGLAIGPVAASLLIDGKDFRPVPEFAAASALASVTLLGLFVFVARRRRVVA
;
A
#
# COMPACT_ATOMS: atom_id res chain seq x y z
N MET A 1 0.70 -22.45 -42.35
CA MET A 1 -0.52 -21.69 -42.68
C MET A 1 -1.04 -21.15 -41.36
N ALA A 2 -0.77 -19.87 -41.10
CA ALA A 2 -1.15 -19.20 -39.86
C ALA A 2 -2.59 -18.72 -39.99
N SER A 3 -3.45 -19.16 -39.07
CA SER A 3 -4.73 -18.52 -38.71
C SER A 3 -4.59 -18.25 -37.22
N GLY A 4 -4.35 -17.03 -36.75
CA GLY A 4 -5.12 -15.84 -37.10
C GLY A 4 -6.34 -15.71 -36.19
N ASP A 5 -6.22 -16.06 -34.90
CA ASP A 5 -7.21 -15.71 -33.89
C ASP A 5 -7.12 -14.20 -33.64
N ALA A 6 -7.88 -13.48 -34.44
CA ALA A 6 -8.15 -12.07 -34.25
C ALA A 6 -8.77 -11.88 -32.86
N TYR A 7 -8.01 -11.27 -31.95
CA TYR A 7 -8.46 -10.76 -30.65
C TYR A 7 -9.69 -9.84 -30.84
N THR A 8 -10.89 -10.38 -30.68
CA THR A 8 -12.15 -9.64 -30.64
C THR A 8 -12.51 -9.28 -29.20
N GLY A 9 -11.59 -8.65 -28.47
CA GLY A 9 -11.87 -8.12 -27.14
C GLY A 9 -12.59 -6.77 -27.23
N SER A 10 -13.92 -6.78 -27.38
CA SER A 10 -14.74 -5.58 -27.16
C SER A 10 -14.73 -5.23 -25.66
N GLY A 11 -14.14 -4.10 -25.28
CA GLY A 11 -14.24 -3.55 -23.92
C GLY A 11 -12.93 -3.17 -23.23
N ASP A 12 -13.06 -2.63 -22.02
CA ASP A 12 -12.00 -2.07 -21.16
C ASP A 12 -10.94 -3.09 -20.66
N TRP A 13 -10.93 -4.32 -21.18
CA TRP A 13 -10.12 -5.45 -20.71
C TRP A 13 -9.08 -5.90 -21.73
N LEU A 14 -7.88 -6.24 -21.26
CA LEU A 14 -6.79 -6.75 -22.11
C LEU A 14 -7.03 -8.23 -22.43
N VAL A 15 -7.36 -9.00 -21.41
CA VAL A 15 -7.72 -10.43 -21.46
C VAL A 15 -8.89 -10.69 -20.51
N GLY A 16 -9.77 -11.62 -20.88
CA GLY A 16 -11.00 -11.90 -20.14
C GLY A 16 -12.05 -10.79 -20.23
N ASN A 17 -13.19 -10.99 -19.56
CA ASN A 17 -14.26 -10.00 -19.46
C ASN A 17 -15.09 -10.24 -18.18
N PRO A 18 -14.55 -9.93 -16.99
CA PRO A 18 -15.27 -10.12 -15.73
C PRO A 18 -16.48 -9.18 -15.68
N THR A 19 -17.56 -9.66 -15.05
CA THR A 19 -18.75 -8.84 -14.81
C THR A 19 -18.45 -7.73 -13.79
N GLY A 20 -19.29 -6.69 -13.74
CA GLY A 20 -19.12 -5.62 -12.74
C GLY A 20 -19.13 -6.13 -11.29
N GLY A 21 -19.94 -7.14 -10.99
CA GLY A 21 -19.97 -7.79 -9.67
C GLY A 21 -18.70 -8.58 -9.36
N GLN A 22 -18.12 -9.25 -10.35
CA GLN A 22 -16.84 -9.95 -10.25
C GLN A 22 -15.66 -9.00 -10.04
N LEU A 23 -15.68 -7.84 -10.70
CA LEU A 23 -14.70 -6.79 -10.47
C LEU A 23 -14.83 -6.25 -9.05
N ALA A 24 -16.03 -5.84 -8.65
CA ALA A 24 -16.29 -5.30 -7.32
C ALA A 24 -15.91 -6.30 -6.21
N SER A 25 -16.20 -7.59 -6.39
CA SER A 25 -15.84 -8.62 -5.41
C SER A 25 -14.33 -8.79 -5.30
N ALA A 26 -13.59 -8.87 -6.40
CA ALA A 26 -12.12 -8.97 -6.36
C ALA A 26 -11.48 -7.73 -5.69
N LEU A 27 -11.97 -6.52 -6.01
CA LEU A 27 -11.49 -5.30 -5.37
C LEU A 27 -11.82 -5.26 -3.88
N TRP A 28 -13.02 -5.71 -3.49
CA TRP A 28 -13.41 -5.84 -2.08
C TRP A 28 -12.50 -6.81 -1.33
N ILE A 29 -12.24 -7.98 -1.91
CA ILE A 29 -11.36 -9.00 -1.31
C ILE A 29 -9.96 -8.45 -1.06
N GLY A 30 -9.35 -7.78 -2.04
CA GLY A 30 -8.07 -7.11 -1.82
C GLY A 30 -8.14 -5.94 -0.84
N SER A 31 -9.29 -5.25 -0.76
CA SER A 31 -9.50 -4.15 0.19
C SER A 31 -9.54 -4.68 1.62
N VAL A 32 -10.20 -5.81 1.86
CA VAL A 32 -10.22 -6.53 3.14
C VAL A 32 -8.80 -6.84 3.61
N GLY A 33 -7.94 -7.30 2.69
CA GLY A 33 -6.53 -7.55 2.97
C GLY A 33 -5.72 -6.33 3.40
N LEU A 34 -6.19 -5.11 3.15
CA LEU A 34 -5.49 -3.89 3.56
C LEU A 34 -6.25 -3.08 4.59
N LEU A 35 -7.39 -3.57 5.10
CA LEU A 35 -8.15 -2.86 6.12
C LEU A 35 -7.28 -2.56 7.33
N ILE A 36 -6.45 -3.52 7.77
CA ILE A 36 -5.62 -3.35 8.96
C ILE A 36 -4.73 -2.10 8.88
N LEU A 37 -4.17 -1.76 7.72
CA LEU A 37 -3.26 -0.60 7.62
C LEU A 37 -3.93 0.72 7.99
N GLY A 38 -5.22 0.87 7.69
CA GLY A 38 -6.00 2.04 8.11
C GLY A 38 -6.53 1.95 9.55
N LEU A 39 -6.57 0.74 10.12
CA LEU A 39 -7.05 0.48 11.49
C LEU A 39 -5.91 0.34 12.50
N GLN A 40 -4.67 0.21 12.05
CA GLN A 40 -3.48 0.02 12.88
C GLN A 40 -3.40 1.07 14.01
N PRO A 41 -3.56 2.39 13.76
CA PRO A 41 -3.47 3.38 14.82
C PRO A 41 -4.49 3.15 15.95
N VAL A 42 -5.69 2.68 15.59
CA VAL A 42 -6.80 2.46 16.51
C VAL A 42 -6.62 1.14 17.29
N LEU A 43 -6.30 0.05 16.60
CA LEU A 43 -6.16 -1.29 17.19
C LEU A 43 -4.85 -1.47 17.96
N LEU A 44 -3.73 -1.05 17.36
CA LEU A 44 -2.44 -1.09 18.02
C LEU A 44 -2.39 -0.06 19.17
N GLY A 45 -3.00 1.11 18.99
CA GLY A 45 -3.17 2.08 20.08
C GLY A 45 -3.93 1.50 21.28
N ALA A 46 -4.98 0.71 21.04
CA ALA A 46 -5.70 -0.01 22.10
C ALA A 46 -4.82 -1.07 22.79
N LEU A 47 -4.08 -1.90 22.03
CA LEU A 47 -3.15 -2.89 22.60
C LEU A 47 -2.09 -2.24 23.51
N TYR A 48 -1.58 -1.08 23.11
CA TYR A 48 -0.63 -0.30 23.91
C TYR A 48 -1.28 0.24 25.19
N THR A 49 -2.47 0.82 25.08
CA THR A 49 -3.20 1.42 26.22
C THR A 49 -3.62 0.37 27.25
N GLU A 50 -3.97 -0.83 26.79
CA GLU A 50 -4.30 -1.98 27.65
C GLU A 50 -3.07 -2.65 28.29
N GLY A 51 -1.85 -2.23 27.90
CA GLY A 51 -0.61 -2.78 28.44
C GLY A 51 -0.22 -4.15 27.87
N HIS A 52 -0.83 -4.57 26.75
CA HIS A 52 -0.51 -5.85 26.10
C HIS A 52 0.85 -5.82 25.37
N VAL A 53 1.31 -4.64 24.95
CA VAL A 53 2.58 -4.46 24.21
C VAL A 53 3.26 -3.16 24.64
N SER A 54 4.60 -3.17 24.74
CA SER A 54 5.40 -1.95 24.89
C SER A 54 5.43 -1.12 23.60
N GLY A 55 5.89 0.14 23.67
CA GLY A 55 6.05 0.98 22.47
C GLY A 55 6.95 0.33 21.40
N ASP A 56 8.10 -0.21 21.82
CA ASP A 56 9.04 -0.91 20.91
C ASP A 56 8.39 -2.16 20.30
N GLY A 57 7.66 -2.94 21.10
CA GLY A 57 6.94 -4.11 20.63
C GLY A 57 5.85 -3.73 19.62
N LEU A 58 5.18 -2.59 19.81
CA LEU A 58 4.13 -2.10 18.93
C LEU A 58 4.66 -1.81 17.53
N ALA A 59 5.81 -1.13 17.46
CA ALA A 59 6.50 -0.83 16.21
C ALA A 59 6.95 -2.11 15.49
N LEU A 60 7.46 -3.10 16.24
CA LEU A 60 7.84 -4.40 15.68
C LEU A 60 6.63 -5.18 15.14
N VAL A 61 5.50 -5.18 15.86
CA VAL A 61 4.25 -5.82 15.41
C VAL A 61 3.78 -5.20 14.09
N ALA A 62 3.70 -3.88 14.01
CA ALA A 62 3.29 -3.16 12.79
C ALA A 62 4.24 -3.42 11.61
N THR A 63 5.55 -3.36 11.86
CA THR A 63 6.57 -3.56 10.83
C THR A 63 6.57 -5.00 10.31
N ALA A 64 6.47 -5.98 11.21
CA ALA A 64 6.42 -7.39 10.84
C ALA A 64 5.21 -7.70 9.97
N GLU A 65 4.05 -7.13 10.30
CA GLU A 65 2.85 -7.22 9.48
C GLU A 65 3.06 -6.64 8.09
N MET A 66 3.54 -5.41 7.97
CA MET A 66 3.73 -4.76 6.67
C MET A 66 4.70 -5.51 5.76
N ILE A 67 5.81 -6.01 6.32
CA ILE A 67 6.76 -6.86 5.60
C ILE A 67 6.08 -8.16 5.15
N ALA A 68 5.28 -8.78 6.03
CA ALA A 68 4.54 -9.99 5.70
C ALA A 68 3.48 -9.76 4.62
N ILE A 69 2.76 -8.62 4.62
CA ILE A 69 1.85 -8.24 3.53
C ILE A 69 2.61 -8.13 2.21
N ALA A 70 3.77 -7.48 2.22
CA ALA A 70 4.57 -7.37 1.00
C ALA A 70 5.03 -8.73 0.47
N ILE A 71 5.54 -9.59 1.35
CA ILE A 71 5.99 -10.95 1.00
C ILE A 71 4.80 -11.78 0.50
N GLY A 72 3.67 -11.78 1.22
CA GLY A 72 2.47 -12.51 0.85
C GLY A 72 1.92 -12.07 -0.51
N SER A 73 1.92 -10.76 -0.76
CA SER A 73 1.49 -10.19 -2.05
C SER A 73 2.39 -10.65 -3.19
N ALA A 74 3.71 -10.57 -3.02
CA ALA A 74 4.66 -11.03 -4.03
C ALA A 74 4.56 -12.55 -4.28
N ILE A 75 4.47 -13.36 -3.22
CA ILE A 75 4.38 -14.83 -3.34
C ILE A 75 3.11 -15.21 -4.09
N VAL A 76 1.95 -14.69 -3.71
CA VAL A 76 0.69 -15.06 -4.36
C VAL A 76 0.65 -14.56 -5.81
N ALA A 77 1.13 -13.34 -6.08
CA ALA A 77 1.20 -12.79 -7.44
C ALA A 77 2.14 -13.57 -8.38
N MET A 78 3.28 -14.04 -7.87
CA MET A 78 4.32 -14.64 -8.71
C MET A 78 4.25 -16.16 -8.77
N LEU A 79 3.99 -16.82 -7.64
CA LEU A 79 4.10 -18.28 -7.51
C LEU A 79 2.75 -18.99 -7.64
N LEU A 80 1.63 -18.32 -7.36
CA LEU A 80 0.32 -18.94 -7.51
C LEU A 80 -0.28 -18.63 -8.88
N SER A 81 -0.75 -19.69 -9.55
CA SER A 81 -1.46 -19.56 -10.83
C SER A 81 -2.71 -18.69 -10.69
N ALA A 82 -3.14 -18.03 -11.77
CA ALA A 82 -4.36 -17.21 -11.76
C ALA A 82 -5.68 -18.02 -11.83
N HIS A 83 -5.59 -19.32 -11.52
CA HIS A 83 -6.68 -20.29 -11.53
C HIS A 83 -7.22 -20.54 -10.12
N ASN A 84 -8.50 -20.90 -10.02
CA ASN A 84 -9.19 -21.16 -8.74
C ASN A 84 -9.09 -20.01 -7.70
N MET A 85 -9.09 -18.76 -8.16
CA MET A 85 -8.97 -17.56 -7.33
C MET A 85 -10.07 -17.44 -6.27
N ARG A 86 -11.28 -17.95 -6.53
CA ARG A 86 -12.35 -18.03 -5.51
C ARG A 86 -11.95 -18.81 -4.26
N TRP A 87 -11.29 -19.97 -4.45
CA TRP A 87 -10.89 -20.85 -3.35
C TRP A 87 -9.66 -20.33 -2.64
N LYS A 88 -8.69 -19.79 -3.39
CA LYS A 88 -7.54 -19.09 -2.82
C LYS A 88 -8.00 -17.93 -1.94
N SER A 89 -8.93 -17.11 -2.43
CA SER A 89 -9.53 -16.01 -1.65
C SER A 89 -10.21 -16.51 -0.38
N ALA A 90 -11.00 -17.59 -0.47
CA ALA A 90 -11.67 -18.17 0.70
C ALA A 90 -10.68 -18.70 1.76
N ILE A 91 -9.64 -19.41 1.33
CA ILE A 91 -8.60 -19.93 2.24
C ILE A 91 -7.84 -18.78 2.90
N LEU A 92 -7.46 -17.75 2.13
CA LEU A 92 -6.75 -16.59 2.65
C LEU A 92 -7.61 -15.79 3.65
N LEU A 93 -8.90 -15.61 3.36
CA LEU A 93 -9.84 -14.97 4.29
C LEU A 93 -10.02 -15.77 5.57
N LEU A 94 -10.11 -17.11 5.47
CA LEU A 94 -10.19 -17.97 6.65
C LEU A 94 -8.91 -17.90 7.48
N LEU A 95 -7.75 -17.94 6.84
CA LEU A 95 -6.46 -17.79 7.50
C LEU A 95 -6.35 -16.43 8.21
N LEU A 96 -6.78 -15.35 7.55
CA LEU A 96 -6.81 -14.01 8.13
C LEU A 96 -7.79 -13.93 9.31
N ALA A 97 -8.97 -14.53 9.20
CA ALA A 97 -9.93 -14.59 10.30
C ALA A 97 -9.33 -15.30 11.53
N LEU A 98 -8.70 -16.46 11.33
CA LEU A 98 -8.03 -17.21 12.40
C LEU A 98 -6.86 -16.43 13.01
N ALA A 99 -6.06 -15.74 12.19
CA ALA A 99 -4.96 -14.92 12.67
C ALA A 99 -5.45 -13.70 13.49
N ASN A 100 -6.57 -13.10 13.10
CA ASN A 100 -7.22 -12.02 13.87
C ASN A 100 -7.78 -12.53 15.21
N VAL A 101 -8.44 -13.70 15.22
CA VAL A 101 -8.86 -14.35 16.48
C VAL A 101 -7.66 -14.67 17.36
N TRP A 102 -6.58 -15.19 16.78
CA TRP A 102 -5.35 -15.45 17.53
C TRP A 102 -4.77 -14.16 18.11
N THR A 103 -4.76 -13.06 17.35
CA THR A 103 -4.31 -11.75 17.83
C THR A 103 -5.12 -11.28 19.05
N ALA A 104 -6.44 -11.46 19.03
CA ALA A 104 -7.33 -11.05 20.11
C ALA A 104 -7.02 -11.72 21.47
N TYR A 105 -6.42 -12.91 21.46
CA TYR A 105 -6.10 -13.70 22.65
C TYR A 105 -4.60 -13.94 22.83
N ALA A 106 -3.75 -13.33 22.00
CA ALA A 106 -2.31 -13.50 22.07
C ALA A 106 -1.74 -12.76 23.29
N ALA A 107 -1.01 -13.49 24.14
CA ALA A 107 -0.33 -12.92 25.29
C ALA A 107 1.14 -12.65 24.95
N GLY A 108 1.53 -11.38 25.05
CA GLY A 108 2.92 -10.93 24.90
C GLY A 108 3.32 -10.60 23.46
N ALA A 109 4.39 -9.80 23.36
CA ALA A 109 4.84 -9.20 22.09
C ALA A 109 5.18 -10.25 21.02
N SER A 110 5.90 -11.33 21.37
CA SER A 110 6.30 -12.35 20.38
C SER A 110 5.11 -13.07 19.76
N ALA A 111 4.08 -13.38 20.55
CA ALA A 111 2.87 -14.02 20.05
C ALA A 111 2.08 -13.07 19.13
N LEU A 112 2.00 -11.79 19.48
CA LEU A 112 1.37 -10.77 18.65
C LEU A 112 2.13 -10.55 17.34
N ILE A 113 3.47 -10.49 17.37
CA ILE A 113 4.30 -10.40 16.16
C ILE A 113 4.04 -11.60 15.24
N ALA A 114 4.01 -12.82 15.79
CA ALA A 114 3.74 -14.02 15.01
C ALA A 114 2.32 -14.04 14.42
N ALA A 115 1.31 -13.68 15.21
CA ALA A 115 -0.08 -13.61 14.76
C ALA A 115 -0.27 -12.55 13.66
N ARG A 116 0.34 -11.37 13.81
CA ARG A 116 0.28 -10.30 12.81
C ARG A 116 1.13 -10.57 11.57
N ALA A 117 2.26 -11.26 11.69
CA ALA A 117 3.01 -11.74 10.53
C ALA A 117 2.20 -12.77 9.72
N LEU A 118 1.52 -13.72 10.39
CA LEU A 118 0.64 -14.67 9.71
C LEU A 118 -0.55 -13.98 9.04
N ALA A 119 -1.18 -13.02 9.73
CA ALA A 119 -2.22 -12.19 9.16
C ALA A 119 -1.72 -11.43 7.93
N GLY A 120 -0.53 -10.82 8.03
CA GLY A 120 0.12 -10.10 6.94
C GLY A 120 0.32 -10.96 5.69
N LEU A 121 0.79 -12.21 5.84
CA LEU A 121 0.92 -13.11 4.68
C LEU A 121 -0.43 -13.37 3.98
N ALA A 122 -1.51 -13.54 4.75
CA ALA A 122 -2.85 -13.74 4.22
C ALA A 122 -3.39 -12.46 3.55
N GLU A 123 -3.24 -11.32 4.23
CA GLU A 123 -3.55 -9.97 3.76
C GLU A 123 -2.88 -9.66 2.42
N GLY A 124 -1.58 -9.92 2.31
CA GLY A 124 -0.82 -9.77 1.07
C GLY A 124 -1.39 -10.63 -0.06
N GLY A 125 -1.75 -11.88 0.24
CA GLY A 125 -2.39 -12.77 -0.72
C GLY A 125 -3.74 -12.23 -1.22
N LEU A 126 -4.55 -11.65 -0.34
CA LEU A 126 -5.83 -11.04 -0.73
C LEU A 126 -5.60 -9.83 -1.63
N VAL A 127 -4.58 -9.01 -1.36
CA VAL A 127 -4.18 -7.89 -2.23
C VAL A 127 -3.80 -8.38 -3.61
N ALA A 128 -3.06 -9.49 -3.70
CA ALA A 128 -2.67 -10.09 -4.96
C ALA A 128 -3.88 -10.50 -5.83
N VAL A 129 -5.01 -10.91 -5.22
CA VAL A 129 -6.25 -11.23 -5.95
C VAL A 129 -6.79 -10.00 -6.69
N ALA A 130 -6.76 -8.83 -6.05
CA ALA A 130 -7.20 -7.57 -6.67
C ALA A 130 -6.18 -7.09 -7.71
N THR A 131 -4.89 -7.11 -7.40
CA THR A 131 -3.86 -6.63 -8.33
C THR A 131 -3.68 -7.50 -9.57
N GLU A 132 -3.84 -8.82 -9.45
CA GLU A 132 -3.91 -9.72 -10.61
C GLU A 132 -5.06 -9.31 -11.57
N LEU A 133 -6.25 -9.00 -11.03
CA LEU A 133 -7.36 -8.56 -11.88
C LEU A 133 -7.10 -7.17 -12.49
N ILE A 134 -6.59 -6.24 -11.70
CA ILE A 134 -6.21 -4.89 -12.16
C ILE A 134 -5.20 -4.97 -13.31
N ALA A 135 -4.18 -5.82 -13.17
CA ALA A 135 -3.14 -6.01 -14.18
C ALA A 135 -3.69 -6.53 -15.51
N ARG A 136 -4.89 -7.11 -15.57
CA ARG A 136 -5.54 -7.59 -16.82
C ARG A 136 -6.44 -6.56 -17.49
N SER A 137 -6.63 -5.39 -16.89
CA SER A 137 -7.46 -4.33 -17.46
C SER A 137 -6.68 -3.39 -18.38
N ARG A 138 -7.27 -2.92 -19.48
CA ARG A 138 -6.71 -1.82 -20.28
C ARG A 138 -6.76 -0.48 -19.54
N ARG A 139 -7.63 -0.37 -18.52
CA ARG A 139 -7.78 0.79 -17.63
C ARG A 139 -7.33 0.45 -16.21
N ALA A 140 -6.21 -0.26 -16.08
CA ALA A 140 -5.66 -0.72 -14.80
C ALA A 140 -5.44 0.43 -13.80
N GLU A 141 -5.01 1.59 -14.28
CA GLU A 141 -4.87 2.80 -13.48
C GLU A 141 -6.20 3.19 -12.81
N ARG A 142 -7.28 3.31 -13.59
CA ARG A 142 -8.63 3.65 -13.11
C ARG A 142 -9.19 2.62 -12.14
N ILE A 143 -9.01 1.33 -12.44
CA ILE A 143 -9.45 0.26 -11.54
C ILE A 143 -8.63 0.28 -10.25
N GLY A 144 -7.32 0.56 -10.32
CA GLY A 144 -6.47 0.79 -9.16
C GLY A 144 -6.93 1.98 -8.30
N GLY A 145 -7.37 3.08 -8.94
CA GLY A 145 -7.99 4.21 -8.24
C GLY A 145 -9.28 3.81 -7.50
N PHE A 146 -10.15 3.03 -8.14
CA PHE A 146 -11.35 2.49 -7.48
C PHE A 146 -11.01 1.54 -6.32
N PHE A 147 -9.97 0.71 -6.48
CA PHE A 147 -9.48 -0.17 -5.43
C PHE A 147 -9.05 0.62 -4.19
N VAL A 148 -8.18 1.60 -4.35
CA VAL A 148 -7.71 2.46 -3.25
C VAL A 148 -8.89 3.21 -2.63
N THR A 149 -9.79 3.78 -3.43
CA THR A 149 -10.96 4.51 -2.92
C THR A 149 -11.88 3.61 -2.09
N MET A 150 -12.21 2.40 -2.58
CA MET A 150 -13.03 1.42 -1.87
C MET A 150 -12.37 1.01 -0.55
N GLN A 151 -11.08 0.70 -0.59
CA GLN A 151 -10.29 0.35 0.59
C GLN A 151 -10.30 1.47 1.63
N THR A 152 -9.96 2.69 1.25
CA THR A 152 -9.85 3.82 2.19
C THR A 152 -11.20 4.17 2.82
N LEU A 153 -12.30 4.09 2.06
CA LEU A 153 -13.65 4.29 2.61
C LEU A 153 -14.00 3.20 3.62
N ALA A 154 -13.69 1.94 3.32
CA ALA A 154 -13.94 0.83 4.24
C ALA A 154 -13.09 0.94 5.52
N GLN A 155 -11.82 1.31 5.41
CA GLN A 155 -10.94 1.62 6.53
C GLN A 155 -11.51 2.73 7.42
N CYS A 156 -11.95 3.84 6.81
CA CYS A 156 -12.51 4.98 7.54
C CYS A 156 -13.79 4.61 8.30
N ALA A 157 -14.73 3.95 7.62
CA ALA A 157 -15.99 3.52 8.24
C ALA A 157 -15.76 2.54 9.40
N LEU A 158 -14.86 1.56 9.20
CA LEU A 158 -14.54 0.58 10.22
C LEU A 158 -13.74 1.19 11.38
N ALA A 159 -12.80 2.10 11.11
CA ALA A 159 -12.05 2.83 12.14
C ALA A 159 -13.00 3.61 13.06
N LEU A 160 -13.97 4.32 12.49
CA LEU A 160 -14.98 5.06 13.25
C LEU A 160 -15.85 4.12 14.09
N LEU A 161 -16.32 3.02 13.51
CA LEU A 161 -17.11 2.01 14.23
C LEU A 161 -16.32 1.43 15.41
N LEU A 162 -15.05 1.08 15.19
CA LEU A 162 -14.18 0.53 16.22
C LEU A 162 -13.91 1.54 17.34
N ALA A 163 -13.53 2.76 17.00
CA ALA A 163 -13.16 3.79 17.95
C ALA A 163 -14.35 4.25 18.82
N LEU A 164 -15.56 4.35 18.25
CA LEU A 164 -16.73 4.87 18.95
C LEU A 164 -17.52 3.81 19.72
N TYR A 165 -17.55 2.57 19.25
CA TYR A 165 -18.49 1.55 19.77
C TYR A 165 -17.84 0.25 20.23
N VAL A 166 -16.65 -0.12 19.72
CA VAL A 166 -16.08 -1.44 20.01
C VAL A 166 -14.97 -1.35 21.05
N ILE A 167 -14.00 -0.46 20.85
CA ILE A 167 -12.85 -0.34 21.75
C ILE A 167 -13.24 0.12 23.17
N PRO A 168 -14.16 1.09 23.36
CA PRO A 168 -14.56 1.50 24.70
C PRO A 168 -15.15 0.36 25.54
N ASP A 169 -15.87 -0.57 24.92
CA ASP A 169 -16.63 -1.62 25.62
C ASP A 169 -15.92 -2.99 25.61
N ALA A 170 -15.25 -3.34 24.52
CA ALA A 170 -14.66 -4.67 24.26
C ALA A 170 -13.14 -4.63 24.00
N GLY A 171 -12.51 -3.46 24.06
CA GLY A 171 -11.07 -3.29 23.94
C GLY A 171 -10.50 -3.70 22.58
N SER A 172 -9.18 -3.92 22.56
CA SER A 172 -8.42 -4.34 21.38
C SER A 172 -8.88 -5.71 20.86
N ALA A 173 -9.21 -6.64 21.77
CA ALA A 173 -9.72 -7.96 21.43
C ALA A 173 -11.02 -7.89 20.62
N GLY A 174 -11.98 -7.05 21.04
CA GLY A 174 -13.21 -6.81 20.30
C GLY A 174 -12.95 -6.28 18.88
N GLY A 175 -11.96 -5.40 18.73
CA GLY A 175 -11.58 -4.85 17.43
C GLY A 175 -11.02 -5.91 16.46
N PHE A 176 -10.13 -6.78 16.93
CA PHE A 176 -9.64 -7.90 16.12
C PHE A 176 -10.72 -8.95 15.83
N LEU A 177 -11.65 -9.19 16.76
CA LEU A 177 -12.79 -10.07 16.50
C LEU A 177 -13.73 -9.51 15.42
N ILE A 178 -13.97 -8.20 15.40
CA ILE A 178 -14.74 -7.55 14.33
C ILE A 178 -14.05 -7.72 12.97
N LEU A 179 -12.72 -7.58 12.91
CA LEU A 179 -11.94 -7.88 11.71
C LEU A 179 -12.12 -9.35 11.27
N ALA A 180 -12.11 -10.29 12.21
CA ALA A 180 -12.39 -11.69 11.91
C ALA A 180 -13.81 -11.89 11.35
N VAL A 181 -14.81 -11.21 11.92
CA VAL A 181 -16.19 -11.23 11.40
C VAL A 181 -16.26 -10.67 9.98
N VAL A 182 -15.60 -9.55 9.69
CA VAL A 182 -15.53 -8.98 8.33
C VAL A 182 -14.91 -9.97 7.35
N CYS A 183 -13.86 -10.70 7.76
CA CYS A 183 -13.25 -11.74 6.93
C CYS A 183 -14.22 -12.89 6.66
N VAL A 184 -14.94 -13.37 7.67
CA VAL A 184 -15.95 -14.44 7.53
C VAL A 184 -17.11 -13.99 6.64
N LEU A 185 -17.62 -12.77 6.81
CA LEU A 185 -18.67 -12.22 5.93
C LEU A 185 -18.17 -12.07 4.49
N SER A 186 -16.89 -11.75 4.31
CA SER A 186 -16.28 -11.64 2.98
C SER A 186 -16.10 -13.00 2.29
N LEU A 187 -16.21 -14.13 3.01
CA LEU A 187 -16.22 -15.46 2.38
C LEU A 187 -17.39 -15.62 1.41
N PHE A 188 -18.56 -15.04 1.72
CA PHE A 188 -19.70 -15.06 0.80
C PHE A 188 -19.38 -14.30 -0.50
N VAL A 189 -18.62 -13.22 -0.40
CA VAL A 189 -18.15 -12.42 -1.55
C VAL A 189 -17.07 -13.16 -2.34
N ALA A 190 -16.24 -13.98 -1.68
CA ALA A 190 -15.19 -14.76 -2.33
C ALA A 190 -15.73 -15.73 -3.40
N PHE A 191 -16.94 -16.26 -3.23
CA PHE A 191 -17.58 -17.13 -4.22
C PHE A 191 -18.07 -16.37 -5.48
N VAL A 192 -18.17 -15.04 -5.42
CA VAL A 192 -18.50 -14.17 -6.56
C VAL A 192 -17.25 -13.78 -7.36
N VAL A 193 -16.05 -13.94 -6.79
CA VAL A 193 -14.77 -13.69 -7.50
C VAL A 193 -14.67 -14.65 -8.70
N PRO A 194 -14.19 -14.19 -9.88
CA PRO A 194 -13.94 -15.09 -11.00
C PRO A 194 -13.07 -16.28 -10.57
N ALA A 195 -13.44 -17.50 -10.99
CA ALA A 195 -12.62 -18.68 -10.67
C ALA A 195 -11.25 -18.54 -11.32
N ASP A 196 -11.26 -18.26 -12.62
CA ASP A 196 -10.06 -18.28 -13.43
C ASP A 196 -9.93 -16.93 -14.10
N TYR A 197 -8.77 -16.32 -13.91
CA TYR A 197 -8.44 -15.11 -14.63
C TYR A 197 -7.76 -15.53 -15.92
N ALA A 198 -8.16 -14.94 -17.04
CA ALA A 198 -7.55 -15.22 -18.34
C ALA A 198 -6.03 -15.01 -18.26
N ASP A 199 -5.26 -15.89 -18.90
CA ASP A 199 -3.81 -15.80 -18.81
C ASP A 199 -3.31 -14.46 -19.34
N LEU A 200 -2.45 -13.81 -18.57
CA LEU A 200 -1.63 -12.73 -19.11
C LEU A 200 -0.68 -13.34 -20.16
N PRO A 201 -0.13 -12.55 -21.09
CA PRO A 201 1.04 -12.94 -21.85
C PRO A 201 2.25 -13.01 -20.89
N LYS A 202 2.23 -13.99 -19.98
CA LYS A 202 3.35 -14.38 -19.13
C LYS A 202 4.15 -15.35 -19.97
N ASP A 203 5.35 -14.96 -20.41
CA ASP A 203 6.39 -15.98 -20.50
C ASP A 203 6.66 -16.43 -19.06
N GLU A 204 6.64 -17.72 -18.79
CA GLU A 204 6.74 -18.33 -17.45
C GLU A 204 8.07 -18.03 -16.70
N ASN A 205 8.88 -17.10 -17.19
CA ASN A 205 10.18 -16.76 -16.64
C ASN A 205 10.11 -15.50 -15.76
N LEU A 206 10.52 -15.65 -14.48
CA LEU A 206 10.84 -14.53 -13.58
C LEU A 206 11.82 -13.51 -14.19
N ALA A 207 12.54 -13.89 -15.25
CA ALA A 207 13.45 -13.05 -16.00
C ALA A 207 12.81 -11.74 -16.51
N ASN A 208 11.49 -11.71 -16.75
CA ASN A 208 10.80 -10.51 -17.25
C ASN A 208 10.74 -9.37 -16.21
N VAL A 209 10.72 -9.71 -14.92
CA VAL A 209 10.81 -8.71 -13.83
C VAL A 209 12.25 -8.27 -13.59
N LEU A 210 13.24 -9.10 -13.94
CA LEU A 210 14.67 -8.81 -13.79
C LEU A 210 15.22 -7.87 -14.88
N THR A 211 14.35 -7.26 -15.68
CA THR A 211 14.76 -6.25 -16.64
C THR A 211 15.05 -4.92 -15.93
N VAL A 212 16.04 -4.18 -16.43
CA VAL A 212 16.39 -2.85 -15.90
C VAL A 212 15.17 -1.91 -15.81
N PRO A 213 14.27 -1.82 -16.81
CA PRO A 213 13.07 -0.99 -16.68
C PRO A 213 12.14 -1.41 -15.54
N SER A 214 11.86 -2.71 -15.38
CA SER A 214 11.00 -3.23 -14.31
C SER A 214 11.59 -2.97 -12.93
N ILE A 215 12.88 -3.27 -12.74
CA ILE A 215 13.59 -3.03 -11.47
C ILE A 215 13.59 -1.54 -11.13
N THR A 216 13.91 -0.67 -12.09
CA THR A 216 13.95 0.77 -11.86
C THR A 216 12.57 1.35 -11.54
N ALA A 217 11.51 0.85 -12.17
CA ALA A 217 10.14 1.22 -11.83
C ALA A 217 9.75 0.78 -10.40
N LEU A 218 10.05 -0.46 -10.01
CA LEU A 218 9.76 -0.96 -8.66
C LEU A 218 10.58 -0.23 -7.59
N LEU A 219 11.86 0.04 -7.85
CA LEU A 219 12.71 0.84 -6.95
C LEU A 219 12.20 2.28 -6.85
N CYS A 220 11.69 2.87 -7.94
CA CYS A 220 11.08 4.19 -7.92
C CYS A 220 9.89 4.24 -6.95
N VAL A 221 9.02 3.22 -7.00
CA VAL A 221 7.87 3.08 -6.08
C VAL A 221 8.34 2.85 -4.64
N PHE A 222 9.29 1.94 -4.45
CA PHE A 222 9.86 1.61 -3.15
C PHE A 222 10.48 2.84 -2.46
N CYS A 223 11.34 3.59 -3.15
CA CYS A 223 11.97 4.80 -2.60
C CYS A 223 10.95 5.89 -2.25
N TYR A 224 9.84 5.99 -2.99
CA TYR A 224 8.78 6.94 -2.68
C TYR A 224 8.06 6.58 -1.38
N PHE A 225 7.69 5.32 -1.20
CA PHE A 225 7.02 4.87 0.03
C PHE A 225 7.97 4.84 1.22
N MET A 226 9.26 4.64 0.98
CA MET A 226 10.32 4.80 1.97
C MET A 226 10.38 6.23 2.53
N PHE A 227 10.35 7.25 1.65
CA PHE A 227 10.23 8.65 2.04
C PHE A 227 9.05 8.86 3.00
N PHE A 228 7.86 8.41 2.59
CA PHE A 228 6.66 8.64 3.37
C PHE A 228 6.71 7.93 4.72
N GLY A 229 7.10 6.64 4.73
CA GLY A 229 7.21 5.83 5.94
C GLY A 229 8.13 6.46 6.96
N SER A 230 9.31 6.92 6.54
CA SER A 230 10.27 7.58 7.42
C SER A 230 9.69 8.80 8.12
N VAL A 231 9.08 9.75 7.39
CA VAL A 231 8.54 10.96 8.02
C VAL A 231 7.32 10.65 8.88
N TRP A 232 6.45 9.75 8.40
CA TRP A 232 5.21 9.41 9.09
C TRP A 232 5.46 8.83 10.48
N ALA A 233 6.38 7.87 10.60
CA ALA A 233 6.67 7.20 11.86
C ALA A 233 7.30 8.12 12.91
N PHE A 234 8.01 9.17 12.48
CA PHE A 234 8.73 10.10 13.35
C PHE A 234 8.07 11.48 13.43
N LEU A 235 6.84 11.64 12.93
CA LEU A 235 6.17 12.94 12.88
C LEU A 235 5.95 13.53 14.28
N GLU A 236 5.54 12.71 15.25
CA GLU A 236 5.36 13.15 16.65
C GLU A 236 6.70 13.50 17.34
N PRO A 237 7.74 12.66 17.30
CA PRO A 237 9.08 13.03 17.78
C PRO A 237 9.65 14.30 17.13
N LEU A 238 9.46 14.47 15.81
CA LEU A 238 9.86 15.67 15.08
C LEU A 238 9.10 16.91 15.56
N GLY A 239 7.78 16.80 15.76
CA GLY A 239 6.99 17.88 16.31
C GLY A 239 7.45 18.28 17.71
N ALA A 240 7.71 17.30 18.58
CA ALA A 240 8.22 17.53 19.93
C ALA A 240 9.59 18.23 19.93
N GLN A 241 10.50 17.86 19.01
CA GLN A 241 11.79 18.54 18.85
C GLN A 241 11.64 20.03 18.54
N PHE A 242 10.59 20.42 17.81
CA PHE A 242 10.30 21.81 17.47
C PHE A 242 9.30 22.49 18.42
N GLY A 243 9.00 21.86 19.57
CA GLY A 243 8.12 22.43 20.58
C GLY A 243 6.63 22.38 20.24
N ILE A 244 6.23 21.55 19.27
CA ILE A 244 4.83 21.28 18.95
C ILE A 244 4.33 20.20 19.90
N ASP A 245 3.22 20.45 20.59
CA ASP A 245 2.65 19.48 21.52
C ASP A 245 2.05 18.27 20.77
N GLY A 246 2.12 17.09 21.40
CA GLY A 246 1.67 15.83 20.79
C GLY A 246 0.18 15.81 20.44
N ARG A 247 -0.67 16.54 21.16
CA ARG A 247 -2.10 16.67 20.81
C ARG A 247 -2.27 17.39 19.48
N THR A 248 -1.54 18.47 19.26
CA THR A 248 -1.52 19.19 17.98
C THR A 248 -0.98 18.29 16.86
N VAL A 249 0.10 17.54 17.08
CA VAL A 249 0.60 16.59 16.06
C VAL A 249 -0.44 15.50 15.74
N GLY A 250 -1.14 14.97 16.75
CA GLY A 250 -2.22 14.00 16.53
C GLY A 250 -3.38 14.55 15.70
N LEU A 251 -3.72 15.84 15.86
CA LEU A 251 -4.69 16.52 15.00
C LEU A 251 -4.19 16.67 13.57
N ILE A 252 -2.90 16.99 13.38
CA ILE A 252 -2.26 17.10 12.06
C ILE A 252 -2.29 15.75 11.33
N VAL A 253 -1.90 14.68 12.02
CA VAL A 253 -1.96 13.29 11.52
C VAL A 253 -3.39 12.96 11.10
N SER A 254 -4.38 13.24 11.95
CA SER A 254 -5.79 12.98 11.66
C SER A 254 -6.29 13.76 10.44
N ALA A 255 -5.95 15.04 10.34
CA ALA A 255 -6.29 15.88 9.19
C ALA A 255 -5.59 15.38 7.90
N SER A 256 -4.35 14.89 8.01
CA SER A 256 -3.62 14.34 6.87
C SER A 256 -4.27 13.07 6.31
N LEU A 257 -4.87 12.23 7.15
CA LEU A 257 -5.63 11.05 6.71
C LEU A 257 -6.86 11.46 5.90
N ALA A 258 -7.59 12.50 6.33
CA ALA A 258 -8.71 13.03 5.55
C ALA A 258 -8.25 13.55 4.18
N VAL A 259 -7.10 14.23 4.14
CA VAL A 259 -6.50 14.73 2.90
C VAL A 259 -5.95 13.60 2.02
N GLN A 260 -5.48 12.50 2.58
CA GLN A 260 -5.11 11.28 1.85
C GLN A 260 -6.31 10.75 1.05
N VAL A 261 -7.49 10.66 1.66
CA VAL A 261 -8.73 10.23 0.97
C VAL A 261 -9.01 11.14 -0.22
N LEU A 262 -8.88 12.45 -0.05
CA LEU A 262 -9.03 13.43 -1.14
C LEU A 262 -7.99 13.21 -2.25
N GLY A 263 -6.75 12.87 -1.90
CA GLY A 263 -5.70 12.48 -2.83
C GLY A 263 -6.06 11.27 -3.68
N ALA A 264 -6.59 10.20 -3.05
CA ALA A 264 -7.06 9.00 -3.77
C ALA A 264 -8.22 9.30 -4.73
N MET A 265 -9.22 10.06 -4.27
CA MET A 265 -10.39 10.43 -5.07
C MET A 265 -10.00 11.31 -6.26
N THR A 266 -9.16 12.33 -6.02
CA THR A 266 -8.70 13.24 -7.07
C THR A 266 -7.85 12.51 -8.12
N ALA A 267 -6.96 11.60 -7.71
CA ALA A 267 -6.19 10.81 -8.66
C ALA A 267 -7.10 9.99 -9.60
N THR A 268 -8.13 9.35 -9.05
CA THR A 268 -9.10 8.55 -9.84
C THR A 268 -9.86 9.41 -10.88
N VAL A 269 -10.12 10.68 -10.59
CA VAL A 269 -10.81 11.61 -11.51
C VAL A 269 -9.86 12.18 -12.58
N PHE A 270 -8.62 12.48 -12.21
CA PHE A 270 -7.66 13.22 -13.06
C PHE A 270 -6.66 12.35 -13.82
N GLU A 271 -6.57 11.06 -13.51
CA GLU A 271 -5.64 10.09 -14.13
C GLU A 271 -5.56 10.20 -15.66
N ALA A 272 -6.71 10.22 -16.35
CA ALA A 272 -6.74 10.24 -17.81
C ALA A 272 -6.20 11.54 -18.45
N ARG A 273 -6.00 12.59 -17.65
CA ARG A 273 -5.62 13.93 -18.14
C ARG A 273 -4.15 14.29 -17.88
N ILE A 274 -3.45 13.55 -17.03
CA ILE A 274 -2.08 13.87 -16.60
C ILE A 274 -1.11 12.79 -17.06
N ASP A 275 0.01 13.18 -17.65
CA ASP A 275 1.10 12.25 -17.95
C ASP A 275 1.73 11.74 -16.64
N TYR A 276 1.81 10.42 -16.49
CA TYR A 276 2.35 9.79 -15.27
C TYR A 276 3.78 10.23 -14.94
N ARG A 277 4.61 10.53 -15.96
CA ARG A 277 5.98 10.99 -15.76
C ARG A 277 5.99 12.36 -15.12
N LEU A 278 5.15 13.27 -15.64
CA LEU A 278 5.01 14.61 -15.09
C LEU A 278 4.47 14.53 -13.65
N ALA A 279 3.44 13.71 -13.42
CA ALA A 279 2.87 13.51 -12.09
C ALA A 279 3.94 13.03 -11.09
N ILE A 280 4.67 11.97 -11.39
CA ILE A 280 5.68 11.41 -10.48
C ILE A 280 6.83 12.40 -10.24
N VAL A 281 7.30 13.13 -11.26
CA VAL A 281 8.34 14.17 -11.07
C VAL A 281 7.84 15.28 -10.16
N VAL A 282 6.67 15.86 -10.45
CA VAL A 282 6.11 16.97 -9.66
C VAL A 282 5.86 16.53 -8.22
N ILE A 283 5.25 15.36 -8.03
CA ILE A 283 4.99 14.81 -6.70
C ILE A 283 6.31 14.54 -5.96
N GLY A 284 7.31 13.96 -6.62
CA GLY A 284 8.62 13.70 -6.01
C GLY A 284 9.36 14.98 -5.62
N VAL A 285 9.25 16.04 -6.42
CA VAL A 285 9.80 17.37 -6.07
C VAL A 285 9.03 17.98 -4.88
N VAL A 286 7.70 17.87 -4.86
CA VAL A 286 6.89 18.35 -3.73
C VAL A 286 7.24 17.58 -2.45
N ALA A 287 7.41 16.26 -2.53
CA ALA A 287 7.87 15.42 -1.42
C ALA A 287 9.25 15.84 -0.91
N LEU A 288 10.20 16.09 -1.82
CA LEU A 288 11.53 16.61 -1.48
C LEU A 288 11.43 17.96 -0.75
N LEU A 289 10.66 18.91 -1.29
CA LEU A 289 10.51 20.23 -0.68
C LEU A 289 9.84 20.18 0.69
N CYS A 290 8.81 19.34 0.86
CA CYS A 290 8.18 19.12 2.17
C CYS A 290 9.16 18.53 3.17
N SER A 291 9.97 17.56 2.74
CA SER A 291 11.01 16.95 3.58
C SER A 291 12.05 17.98 4.03
N LEU A 292 12.57 18.78 3.10
CA LEU A 292 13.53 19.85 3.42
C LEU A 292 12.92 20.92 4.33
N ALA A 293 11.64 21.26 4.14
CA ALA A 293 10.93 22.18 5.02
C ALA A 293 10.84 21.61 6.45
N LEU A 294 10.57 20.31 6.61
CA LEU A 294 10.56 19.65 7.91
C LEU A 294 11.96 19.56 8.54
N ALA A 295 13.01 19.36 7.74
CA ALA A 295 14.40 19.36 8.22
C ALA A 295 14.87 20.74 8.72
N SER A 296 14.34 21.82 8.15
CA SER A 296 14.78 23.20 8.44
C SER A 296 14.45 23.71 9.85
N GLY A 297 13.66 22.96 10.63
CA GLY A 297 13.10 23.43 11.90
C GLY A 297 11.89 24.34 11.71
N PRO A 298 10.81 23.83 11.09
CA PRO A 298 9.64 24.63 10.75
C PRO A 298 8.87 25.08 12.00
N GLY A 299 8.24 26.26 11.91
CA GLY A 299 7.16 26.61 12.83
C GLY A 299 5.90 25.77 12.57
N LEU A 300 4.92 25.88 13.47
CA LEU A 300 3.68 25.08 13.47
C LEU A 300 2.97 25.07 12.09
N THR A 301 2.79 26.23 11.47
CA THR A 301 2.07 26.34 10.19
C THR A 301 2.77 25.57 9.07
N THR A 302 4.10 25.68 8.96
CA THR A 302 4.88 24.99 7.93
C THR A 302 4.86 23.48 8.17
N PHE A 303 4.96 23.05 9.43
CA PHE A 303 4.85 21.64 9.80
C PHE A 303 3.47 21.07 9.41
N TRP A 304 2.40 21.81 9.72
CA TRP A 304 1.02 21.44 9.41
C TRP A 304 0.81 21.31 7.89
N VAL A 305 1.19 22.33 7.13
CA VAL A 305 1.03 22.34 5.68
C VAL A 305 1.84 21.23 5.02
N ALA A 306 3.09 21.01 5.45
CA ALA A 306 3.93 19.94 4.92
C ALA A 306 3.29 18.56 5.16
N ALA A 307 2.82 18.28 6.38
CA ALA A 307 2.17 17.01 6.70
C ALA A 307 0.88 16.77 5.89
N LEU A 308 0.05 17.80 5.68
CA LEU A 308 -1.17 17.67 4.86
C LEU A 308 -0.84 17.43 3.39
N ILE A 309 0.13 18.16 2.84
CA ILE A 309 0.59 17.96 1.45
C ILE A 309 1.14 16.54 1.29
N MET A 310 1.96 16.07 2.23
CA MET A 310 2.50 14.71 2.24
C MET A 310 1.40 13.65 2.24
N GLY A 311 0.35 13.84 3.05
CA GLY A 311 -0.84 13.00 3.02
C GLY A 311 -1.49 12.99 1.64
N PHE A 312 -1.75 14.17 1.06
CA PHE A 312 -2.36 14.25 -0.28
C PHE A 312 -1.58 13.47 -1.33
N ILE A 313 -0.26 13.71 -1.40
CA ILE A 313 0.58 13.14 -2.45
C ILE A 313 0.79 11.62 -2.29
N LEU A 314 0.68 11.07 -1.07
CA LEU A 314 0.85 9.63 -0.83
C LEU A 314 -0.11 8.81 -1.67
N LEU A 315 -1.41 9.10 -1.59
CA LEU A 315 -2.42 8.33 -2.32
C LEU A 315 -2.62 8.85 -3.74
N PHE A 316 -2.32 10.13 -4.00
CA PHE A 316 -2.44 10.70 -5.33
C PHE A 316 -1.49 10.06 -6.35
N ILE A 317 -0.30 9.63 -5.93
CA ILE A 317 0.70 9.05 -6.84
C ILE A 317 0.36 7.61 -7.31
N VAL A 318 -0.47 6.87 -6.56
CA VAL A 318 -0.63 5.42 -6.70
C VAL A 318 -1.06 4.98 -8.11
N PRO A 319 -2.09 5.58 -8.76
CA PRO A 319 -2.47 5.20 -10.11
C PRO A 319 -1.35 5.42 -11.14
N TYR A 320 -0.57 6.50 -10.99
CA TYR A 320 0.56 6.80 -11.87
C TYR A 320 1.71 5.80 -11.72
N GLN A 321 1.90 5.24 -10.52
CA GLN A 321 2.86 4.16 -10.29
C GLN A 321 2.44 2.85 -10.95
N ILE A 322 1.14 2.53 -10.94
CA ILE A 322 0.59 1.39 -11.69
C ILE A 322 0.90 1.57 -13.19
N ARG A 323 0.70 2.78 -13.74
CA ARG A 323 1.06 3.09 -15.13
C ARG A 323 2.54 2.93 -15.42
N LEU A 324 3.41 3.41 -14.52
CA LEU A 324 4.86 3.28 -14.63
C LEU A 324 5.24 1.79 -14.73
N ALA A 325 4.70 0.95 -13.85
CA ALA A 325 4.96 -0.49 -13.84
C ALA A 325 4.45 -1.19 -15.11
N ILE A 326 3.26 -0.83 -15.62
CA ILE A 326 2.73 -1.37 -16.90
C ILE A 326 3.64 -0.97 -18.07
N THR A 327 4.15 0.26 -18.07
CA THR A 327 5.02 0.75 -19.15
C THR A 327 6.42 0.14 -19.08
N ALA A 328 6.83 -0.30 -17.89
CA ALA A 328 8.12 -0.92 -17.65
C ALA A 328 8.18 -2.38 -18.10
N ASP A 329 7.05 -3.08 -18.00
CA ASP A 329 6.93 -4.49 -18.28
C ASP A 329 5.69 -4.78 -19.13
N GLU A 330 5.90 -5.11 -20.40
CA GLU A 330 4.83 -5.46 -21.34
C GLU A 330 4.06 -6.72 -20.90
N THR A 331 4.69 -7.61 -20.14
CA THR A 331 4.04 -8.81 -19.57
C THR A 331 3.19 -8.50 -18.32
N ARG A 332 3.29 -7.27 -17.82
CA ARG A 332 2.58 -6.75 -16.64
C ARG A 332 2.89 -7.47 -15.33
N THR A 333 3.95 -8.26 -15.28
CA THR A 333 4.40 -8.94 -14.06
C THR A 333 4.87 -7.92 -13.02
N ALA A 334 5.55 -6.85 -13.44
CA ALA A 334 5.98 -5.78 -12.55
C ALA A 334 4.83 -5.08 -11.80
N VAL A 335 3.64 -4.98 -12.42
CA VAL A 335 2.44 -4.38 -11.81
C VAL A 335 2.00 -5.15 -10.57
N LEU A 336 2.13 -6.47 -10.63
CA LEU A 336 1.73 -7.36 -9.54
C LEU A 336 2.59 -7.15 -8.28
N LEU A 337 3.81 -6.64 -8.46
CA LEU A 337 4.76 -6.36 -7.38
C LEU A 337 4.70 -4.93 -6.84
N VAL A 338 3.87 -4.07 -7.41
CA VAL A 338 3.71 -2.68 -6.93
C VAL A 338 3.31 -2.64 -5.45
N PRO A 339 2.28 -3.37 -4.96
CA PRO A 339 1.93 -3.34 -3.54
C PRO A 339 3.07 -3.80 -2.64
N ALA A 340 3.81 -4.83 -3.05
CA ALA A 340 4.97 -5.31 -2.29
C ALA A 340 6.05 -4.24 -2.19
N ALA A 341 6.37 -3.53 -3.29
CA ALA A 341 7.33 -2.43 -3.28
C ALA A 341 6.87 -1.26 -2.39
N GLN A 342 5.58 -0.91 -2.42
CA GLN A 342 5.00 0.15 -1.58
C GLN A 342 5.12 -0.20 -0.09
N LEU A 343 4.73 -1.41 0.28
CA LEU A 343 4.71 -1.84 1.68
C LEU A 343 6.11 -2.07 2.25
N LEU A 344 7.03 -2.65 1.47
CA LEU A 344 8.44 -2.74 1.88
C LEU A 344 9.05 -1.35 2.04
N GLY A 345 8.75 -0.41 1.14
CA GLY A 345 9.20 0.97 1.29
C GLY A 345 8.71 1.55 2.62
N LEU A 346 7.41 1.44 2.88
CA LEU A 346 6.76 1.97 4.07
C LEU A 346 7.31 1.34 5.38
N ALA A 347 7.67 0.05 5.35
CA ALA A 347 8.22 -0.66 6.50
C ALA A 347 9.73 -0.39 6.73
N ILE A 348 10.53 -0.35 5.66
CA ILE A 348 11.98 -0.16 5.74
C ILE A 348 12.33 1.31 5.99
N GLY A 349 11.50 2.26 5.55
CA GLY A 349 11.74 3.70 5.72
C GLY A 349 12.00 4.14 7.16
N PRO A 350 11.12 3.85 8.14
CA PRO A 350 11.36 4.16 9.54
C PRO A 350 12.63 3.51 10.08
N VAL A 351 12.88 2.24 9.74
CA VAL A 351 14.06 1.50 10.21
C VAL A 351 15.34 2.13 9.68
N ALA A 352 15.40 2.42 8.38
CA ALA A 352 16.55 3.06 7.76
C ALA A 352 16.79 4.48 8.31
N ALA A 353 15.72 5.26 8.50
CA ALA A 353 15.82 6.59 9.10
C ALA A 353 16.28 6.55 10.56
N SER A 354 15.83 5.55 11.34
CA SER A 354 16.21 5.43 12.75
C SER A 354 17.70 5.18 12.97
N LEU A 355 18.38 4.56 12.00
CA LEU A 355 19.83 4.31 12.05
C LEU A 355 20.65 5.60 11.91
N LEU A 356 20.02 6.69 11.43
CA LEU A 356 20.64 7.99 11.24
C LEU A 356 20.35 8.95 12.41
N ILE A 357 19.47 8.57 13.33
CA ILE A 357 19.13 9.39 14.51
C ILE A 357 20.29 9.31 15.50
N ASP A 358 20.79 10.48 15.90
CA ASP A 358 21.80 10.60 16.96
C ASP A 358 21.19 11.30 18.18
N GLY A 359 21.06 10.54 19.29
CA GLY A 359 20.50 11.03 20.54
C GLY A 359 19.04 11.51 20.42
N LYS A 360 18.84 12.83 20.52
CA LYS A 360 17.51 13.48 20.47
C LYS A 360 17.30 14.33 19.21
N ASP A 361 18.23 14.28 18.25
CA ASP A 361 18.08 15.01 17.00
C ASP A 361 17.38 14.14 15.95
N PHE A 362 16.15 14.51 15.60
CA PHE A 362 15.36 13.83 14.58
C PHE A 362 15.50 14.47 13.19
N ARG A 363 16.28 15.55 13.02
CA ARG A 363 16.54 16.17 11.70
C ARG A 363 17.08 15.22 10.62
N PRO A 364 17.89 14.19 10.95
CA PRO A 364 18.33 13.22 9.94
C PRO A 364 17.18 12.44 9.28
N VAL A 365 16.01 12.35 9.94
CA VAL A 365 14.84 11.65 9.39
C VAL A 365 14.28 12.34 8.14
N PRO A 366 13.86 13.62 8.17
CA PRO A 366 13.41 14.32 6.97
C PRO A 366 14.53 14.50 5.94
N GLU A 367 15.81 14.56 6.33
CA GLU A 367 16.93 14.56 5.38
C GLU A 367 17.04 13.23 4.60
N PHE A 368 16.92 12.10 5.30
CA PHE A 368 16.83 10.79 4.66
C PHE A 368 15.62 10.70 3.74
N ALA A 369 14.46 11.18 4.21
CA ALA A 369 13.24 11.18 3.43
C ALA A 369 13.37 12.04 2.15
N ALA A 370 14.03 13.19 2.24
CA ALA A 370 14.39 14.01 1.09
C ALA A 370 15.27 13.23 0.08
N ALA A 371 16.29 12.52 0.58
CA ALA A 371 17.15 11.68 -0.26
C ALA A 371 16.37 10.53 -0.93
N SER A 372 15.46 9.86 -0.23
CA SER A 372 14.59 8.82 -0.79
C SER A 372 13.64 9.36 -1.86
N ALA A 373 13.04 10.55 -1.64
CA ALA A 373 12.20 11.21 -2.64
C ALA A 373 13.01 11.58 -3.89
N LEU A 374 14.22 12.11 -3.73
CA LEU A 374 15.13 12.42 -4.84
C LEU A 374 15.57 11.15 -5.59
N ALA A 375 15.85 10.07 -4.88
CA ALA A 375 16.18 8.78 -5.48
C ALA A 375 15.02 8.26 -6.35
N SER A 376 13.77 8.40 -5.89
CA SER A 376 12.58 8.05 -6.68
C SER A 376 12.51 8.81 -8.01
N VAL A 377 12.69 10.13 -7.98
CA VAL A 377 12.70 10.97 -9.20
C VAL A 377 13.87 10.62 -10.13
N THR A 378 15.04 10.34 -9.56
CA THR A 378 16.24 9.96 -10.31
C THR A 378 16.05 8.61 -11.02
N LEU A 379 15.44 7.63 -10.33
CA LEU A 379 15.11 6.32 -10.89
C LEU A 379 14.08 6.41 -12.01
N LEU A 380 13.10 7.30 -11.91
CA LEU A 380 12.20 7.60 -13.02
C LEU A 380 12.97 8.19 -14.23
N GLY A 381 13.91 9.11 -13.98
CA GLY A 381 14.77 9.66 -15.03
C GLY A 381 15.58 8.58 -15.75
N LEU A 382 16.18 7.65 -14.97
CA LEU A 382 16.89 6.49 -15.48
C LEU A 382 15.97 5.58 -16.30
N PHE A 383 14.77 5.29 -15.80
CA PHE A 383 13.75 4.51 -16.51
C PHE A 383 13.44 5.13 -17.88
N VAL A 384 13.15 6.44 -17.92
CA VAL A 384 12.84 7.15 -19.17
C VAL A 384 14.02 7.12 -20.14
N PHE A 385 15.24 7.27 -19.63
CA PHE A 385 16.46 7.22 -20.45
C PHE A 385 16.68 5.83 -21.09
N VAL A 386 16.55 4.77 -20.30
CA VAL A 386 16.69 3.38 -20.76
C VAL A 386 15.59 3.04 -21.76
N ALA A 387 14.34 3.43 -21.48
CA ALA A 387 13.21 3.21 -22.38
C ALA A 387 13.37 3.93 -23.73
N ARG A 388 13.93 5.15 -23.73
CA ARG A 388 14.24 5.88 -24.98
C ARG A 388 15.33 5.18 -25.79
N ARG A 389 16.39 4.68 -25.14
CA ARG A 389 17.46 3.96 -25.85
C ARG A 389 16.97 2.70 -26.55
N ARG A 390 16.07 1.93 -25.92
CA ARG A 390 15.50 0.72 -26.55
C ARG A 390 14.70 1.04 -27.83
N ARG A 391 13.97 2.17 -27.86
CA ARG A 391 13.20 2.60 -29.05
C ARG A 391 14.05 3.14 -30.20
N VAL A 392 15.31 3.47 -29.96
CA VAL A 392 16.25 3.95 -31.01
C VAL A 392 17.05 2.79 -31.60
N VAL A 393 17.16 1.68 -30.87
CA VAL A 393 17.92 0.48 -31.27
C VAL A 393 17.04 -0.60 -31.90
N ALA A 394 15.73 -0.61 -31.62
CA ALA A 394 14.71 -1.39 -32.32
C ALA A 394 14.14 -0.58 -33.49
#